data_AF-A0A1B1ZIY1-F1
#
_entry.id   AF-A0A1B1ZIY1-F1
#
_cell.length_a   1.000
_cell.length_b   1.000
_cell.length_c   1.000
_cell.angle_alpha   90.00
_cell.angle_beta   90.00
_cell.angle_gamma   90.00
#
_symmetry.space_group_name_H-M   'P 1'
#
loop_
_entity.id
_entity.type
_entity.pdbx_description
1 polymer ?
#
loop_
_entity_poly.entity_id
_entity_poly.type
_entity_poly.pdbx_seq_one_letter_code
_entity_poly.pdbx_strand_id
1 'polypeptide(L)'
;MTTSDDALSPLVVAVDHVGIAVPDLDEAIRWYAENLGLVAVHTETNTEQGVREAMLGAPGEDPGATKVQLLAPLDENSTIATFIGRNGPGLQQVAYRVTDVVAAADALRAKGLRLLYDAPRRGTSDSRVNFVHPKDAGGVLVELVEPASGASAAH
;
A
#
# COMPACT_ATOMS: atom_id res chain seq x y z
N MET A 1 -1.37 -12.37 26.41
CA MET A 1 -0.04 -11.94 26.87
C MET A 1 0.21 -10.57 26.28
N THR A 2 -0.27 -9.53 26.95
CA THR A 2 -0.03 -8.13 26.55
C THR A 2 1.38 -7.78 26.99
N THR A 3 2.30 -7.73 26.04
CA THR A 3 3.65 -7.21 26.27
C THR A 3 3.54 -5.72 26.58
N SER A 4 4.04 -5.35 27.76
CA SER A 4 4.26 -3.97 28.19
C SER A 4 5.16 -3.27 27.15
N ASP A 5 4.77 -2.08 26.69
CA ASP A 5 5.49 -1.22 25.71
C ASP A 5 5.69 -1.78 24.29
N ASP A 6 4.60 -2.14 23.60
CA ASP A 6 4.67 -2.22 22.14
C ASP A 6 4.60 -0.83 21.51
N ALA A 7 5.78 -0.25 21.21
CA ALA A 7 5.92 1.08 20.58
C ALA A 7 5.13 1.24 19.26
N LEU A 8 4.72 0.13 18.60
CA LEU A 8 3.90 0.17 17.39
C LEU A 8 2.40 0.27 17.65
N SER A 9 1.92 -0.21 18.80
CA SER A 9 0.48 -0.24 19.12
C SER A 9 -0.22 1.12 19.00
N PRO A 10 0.37 2.27 19.41
CA PRO A 10 -0.27 3.57 19.19
C PRO A 10 -0.08 4.14 17.78
N LEU A 11 0.77 3.52 16.94
CA LEU A 11 1.14 4.05 15.63
C LEU A 11 0.31 3.45 14.49
N VAL A 12 0.03 2.15 14.53
CA VAL A 12 -0.74 1.45 13.49
C VAL A 12 -2.24 1.62 13.74
N VAL A 13 -2.95 2.23 12.79
CA VAL A 13 -4.36 2.62 13.00
C VAL A 13 -5.35 1.86 12.13
N ALA A 14 -4.92 1.31 10.98
CA ALA A 14 -5.78 0.55 10.08
C ALA A 14 -4.97 -0.26 9.06
N VAL A 15 -5.64 -1.17 8.34
CA VAL A 15 -5.20 -1.55 6.99
C VAL A 15 -5.52 -0.37 6.08
N ASP A 16 -4.52 0.17 5.40
CA ASP A 16 -4.70 1.30 4.48
C ASP A 16 -5.27 0.81 3.15
N HIS A 17 -4.58 -0.14 2.53
CA HIS A 17 -5.01 -0.76 1.29
C HIS A 17 -4.39 -2.15 1.09
N VAL A 18 -4.97 -2.89 0.14
CA VAL A 18 -4.41 -4.13 -0.38
C VAL A 18 -4.01 -3.92 -1.83
N GLY A 19 -2.72 -4.10 -2.13
CA GLY A 19 -2.17 -3.92 -3.47
C GLY A 19 -2.28 -5.18 -4.32
N ILE A 20 -2.82 -5.03 -5.52
CA ILE A 20 -3.05 -6.11 -6.49
C ILE A 20 -2.38 -5.73 -7.81
N ALA A 21 -1.37 -6.52 -8.19
CA ALA A 21 -0.70 -6.38 -9.47
C ALA A 21 -1.58 -6.96 -10.58
N VAL A 22 -1.89 -6.14 -11.59
CA VAL A 22 -2.75 -6.48 -12.73
C VAL A 22 -2.04 -6.16 -14.04
N PRO A 23 -2.26 -6.94 -15.12
CA PRO A 23 -1.60 -6.70 -16.40
C PRO A 23 -2.15 -5.46 -17.12
N ASP A 24 -3.44 -5.19 -16.98
CA ASP A 24 -4.13 -4.05 -17.58
C ASP A 24 -5.00 -3.38 -16.51
N LEU A 25 -4.77 -2.09 -16.27
CA LEU A 25 -5.47 -1.33 -15.24
C LEU A 25 -6.95 -1.12 -15.59
N ASP A 26 -7.25 -0.81 -16.85
CA ASP A 26 -8.61 -0.45 -17.26
C ASP A 26 -9.51 -1.69 -17.30
N GLU A 27 -8.98 -2.83 -17.72
CA GLU A 27 -9.66 -4.12 -17.61
C GLU A 27 -9.96 -4.49 -16.16
N ALA A 28 -8.97 -4.34 -15.28
CA ALA A 28 -9.16 -4.62 -13.87
C ALA A 28 -10.21 -3.67 -13.24
N ILE A 29 -10.11 -2.35 -13.45
CA ILE A 29 -11.10 -1.38 -12.95
C ILE A 29 -12.51 -1.77 -13.41
N ARG A 30 -12.70 -2.08 -14.70
CA ARG A 30 -14.01 -2.52 -15.22
C ARG A 30 -14.49 -3.78 -14.51
N TRP A 31 -13.63 -4.78 -14.34
CA TRP A 31 -13.99 -6.02 -13.66
C TRP A 31 -14.46 -5.76 -12.22
N TYR A 32 -13.74 -4.95 -11.44
CA TYR A 32 -14.12 -4.61 -10.07
C TYR A 32 -15.42 -3.79 -10.00
N ALA A 33 -15.63 -2.88 -10.95
CA ALA A 33 -16.85 -2.10 -11.03
C ALA A 33 -18.07 -2.97 -11.36
N GLU A 34 -17.96 -3.81 -12.40
CA GLU A 34 -19.08 -4.62 -12.90
C GLU A 34 -19.46 -5.76 -11.93
N ASN A 35 -18.48 -6.36 -11.27
CA ASN A 35 -18.71 -7.56 -10.46
C ASN A 35 -18.88 -7.26 -8.96
N LEU A 36 -18.26 -6.19 -8.46
CA LEU A 36 -18.26 -5.85 -7.02
C LEU A 36 -18.85 -4.47 -6.73
N GLY A 37 -19.14 -3.65 -7.76
CA GLY A 37 -19.66 -2.30 -7.58
C GLY A 37 -18.66 -1.30 -7.02
N LEU A 38 -17.36 -1.64 -6.98
CA LEU A 38 -16.33 -0.70 -6.53
C LEU A 38 -16.10 0.39 -7.57
N VAL A 39 -15.71 1.57 -7.09
CA VAL A 39 -15.41 2.72 -7.96
C VAL A 39 -13.97 3.17 -7.76
N ALA A 40 -13.32 3.60 -8.85
CA ALA A 40 -12.02 4.24 -8.75
C ALA A 40 -12.19 5.63 -8.12
N VAL A 41 -11.73 5.76 -6.86
CA VAL A 41 -11.81 7.02 -6.11
C VAL A 41 -10.58 7.90 -6.33
N HIS A 42 -9.48 7.30 -6.78
CA HIS A 42 -8.26 7.99 -7.19
C HIS A 42 -7.53 7.17 -8.26
N THR A 43 -6.89 7.84 -9.19
CA THR A 43 -6.01 7.23 -10.19
C THR A 43 -4.79 8.11 -10.38
N GLU A 44 -3.61 7.49 -10.45
CA GLU A 44 -2.38 8.23 -10.75
C GLU A 44 -1.44 7.42 -11.63
N THR A 45 -0.52 8.14 -12.27
CA THR A 45 0.55 7.56 -13.07
C THR A 45 1.87 8.02 -12.47
N ASN A 46 2.67 7.07 -12.01
CA ASN A 46 4.02 7.32 -11.54
C ASN A 46 5.01 6.84 -12.60
N THR A 47 5.43 7.77 -13.46
CA THR A 47 6.37 7.48 -14.56
C THR A 47 7.76 7.12 -14.06
N GLU A 48 8.19 7.64 -12.91
CA GLU A 48 9.49 7.31 -12.31
C GLU A 48 9.53 5.85 -11.83
N GLN A 49 8.43 5.35 -11.28
CA GLN A 49 8.32 3.95 -10.84
C GLN A 49 7.84 3.01 -11.95
N GLY A 50 7.42 3.54 -13.11
CA GLY A 50 6.91 2.76 -14.22
C GLY A 50 5.56 2.10 -13.91
N VAL A 51 4.69 2.75 -13.12
CA VAL A 51 3.42 2.17 -12.64
C VAL A 51 2.25 3.12 -12.87
N ARG A 52 1.12 2.55 -13.26
CA ARG A 52 -0.20 3.20 -13.24
C ARG A 52 -1.05 2.53 -12.18
N GLU A 53 -1.77 3.32 -11.39
CA GLU A 53 -2.51 2.79 -10.26
C GLU A 53 -3.89 3.40 -10.09
N ALA A 54 -4.77 2.64 -9.43
CA ALA A 54 -6.10 3.08 -9.07
C ALA A 54 -6.44 2.60 -7.65
N MET A 55 -6.89 3.53 -6.81
CA MET A 55 -7.50 3.20 -5.52
C MET A 55 -8.99 2.99 -5.75
N LEU A 56 -9.47 1.79 -5.41
CA LEU A 56 -10.87 1.42 -5.48
C LEU A 56 -11.50 1.46 -4.09
N GLY A 57 -12.71 2.02 -4.02
CA GLY A 57 -13.50 2.14 -2.80
C GLY A 57 -14.95 1.75 -3.01
N ALA A 58 -15.66 1.47 -1.92
CA ALA A 58 -17.09 1.25 -1.98
C ALA A 58 -17.82 2.60 -2.16
N PRO A 59 -18.92 2.66 -2.94
CA PRO A 59 -19.70 3.88 -3.07
C PRO A 59 -20.21 4.37 -1.70
N GLY A 60 -19.92 5.63 -1.36
CA GLY A 60 -20.39 6.26 -0.12
C GLY A 60 -19.64 5.83 1.15
N GLU A 61 -18.46 5.23 1.03
CA GLU A 61 -17.65 4.85 2.19
C GLU A 61 -17.18 6.05 3.03
N ASP A 62 -16.96 5.79 4.32
CA ASP A 62 -16.45 6.79 5.25
C ASP A 62 -14.99 7.17 4.93
N PRO A 63 -14.56 8.40 5.28
CA PRO A 63 -13.16 8.80 5.20
C PRO A 63 -12.24 7.81 5.92
N GLY A 64 -11.17 7.39 5.25
CA GLY A 64 -10.20 6.45 5.82
C GLY A 64 -10.57 4.97 5.71
N ALA A 65 -11.68 4.61 5.03
CA ALA A 65 -11.95 3.21 4.67
C ALA A 65 -10.77 2.56 3.93
N THR A 66 -10.57 1.26 4.15
CA THR A 66 -9.54 0.46 3.47
C THR A 66 -9.83 0.37 1.98
N LYS A 67 -8.79 0.49 1.14
CA LYS A 67 -8.92 0.45 -0.33
C LYS A 67 -8.37 -0.83 -0.96
N VAL A 68 -8.78 -1.08 -2.18
CA VAL A 68 -8.06 -1.98 -3.10
C VAL A 68 -7.22 -1.10 -4.02
N GLN A 69 -5.90 -1.27 -3.99
CA GLN A 69 -5.00 -0.58 -4.91
C GLN A 69 -4.68 -1.51 -6.08
N LEU A 70 -5.14 -1.16 -7.28
CA LEU A 70 -4.73 -1.83 -8.50
C LEU A 70 -3.44 -1.20 -9.01
N LEU A 71 -2.47 -2.04 -9.37
CA LEU A 71 -1.15 -1.64 -9.84
C LEU A 71 -0.88 -2.30 -11.19
N ALA A 72 -0.75 -1.51 -12.25
CA ALA A 72 -0.41 -1.98 -13.58
C ALA A 72 0.95 -1.42 -14.03
N PRO A 73 1.78 -2.21 -14.73
CA PRO A 73 3.05 -1.74 -15.25
C PRO A 73 2.84 -0.76 -16.42
N LEU A 74 3.62 0.30 -16.48
CA LEU A 74 3.73 1.16 -17.69
C LEU A 74 4.68 0.55 -18.72
N ASP A 75 5.67 -0.20 -18.25
CA ASP A 75 6.66 -0.90 -19.08
C ASP A 75 7.15 -2.19 -18.41
N GLU A 76 7.85 -3.00 -19.20
CA GLU A 76 8.37 -4.32 -18.81
C GLU A 76 9.47 -4.27 -17.73
N ASN A 77 10.08 -3.10 -17.50
CA ASN A 77 11.16 -2.93 -16.53
C ASN A 77 10.66 -2.55 -15.12
N SER A 78 9.37 -2.24 -14.98
CA SER A 78 8.78 -1.89 -13.69
C SER A 78 8.81 -3.05 -12.68
N THR A 79 8.77 -2.71 -11.39
CA THR A 79 8.69 -3.69 -10.30
C THR A 79 7.43 -4.55 -10.38
N ILE A 80 6.33 -3.97 -10.86
CA ILE A 80 5.05 -4.67 -11.09
C ILE A 80 5.16 -5.64 -12.26
N ALA A 81 5.78 -5.26 -13.39
CA ALA A 81 6.02 -6.18 -14.50
C ALA A 81 6.86 -7.37 -14.05
N THR A 82 7.92 -7.12 -13.28
CA THR A 82 8.77 -8.17 -12.69
C THR A 82 7.96 -9.10 -11.77
N PHE A 83 7.08 -8.54 -10.94
CA PHE A 83 6.21 -9.33 -10.05
C PHE A 83 5.27 -10.24 -10.86
N ILE A 84 4.56 -9.68 -11.85
CA ILE A 84 3.62 -10.41 -12.70
C ILE A 84 4.35 -11.51 -13.48
N GLY A 85 5.53 -11.23 -14.04
CA GLY A 85 6.30 -12.23 -14.78
C GLY A 85 6.73 -13.43 -13.92
N ARG A 86 6.97 -13.22 -12.62
CA ARG A 86 7.39 -14.28 -11.68
C ARG A 86 6.21 -15.04 -11.06
N ASN A 87 5.14 -14.32 -10.71
CA ASN A 87 4.08 -14.83 -9.83
C ASN A 87 2.70 -14.90 -10.52
N GLY A 88 2.56 -14.33 -11.71
CA GLY A 88 1.27 -13.98 -12.29
C GLY A 88 0.64 -12.73 -11.64
N PRO A 89 -0.49 -12.25 -12.18
CA PRO A 89 -1.30 -11.22 -11.53
C PRO A 89 -1.79 -11.69 -10.16
N GLY A 90 -1.91 -10.78 -9.19
CA GLY A 90 -2.40 -11.14 -7.85
C GLY A 90 -1.98 -10.19 -6.74
N LEU A 91 -2.27 -10.61 -5.50
CA LEU A 91 -1.92 -9.88 -4.27
C LEU A 91 -0.42 -9.65 -4.19
N GLN A 92 -0.02 -8.39 -4.17
CA GLN A 92 1.37 -7.98 -4.21
C GLN A 92 1.84 -7.42 -2.86
N GLN A 93 1.00 -6.64 -2.16
CA GLN A 93 1.31 -6.09 -0.84
C GLN A 93 0.07 -5.88 0.02
N VAL A 94 0.29 -5.78 1.33
CA VAL A 94 -0.70 -5.29 2.30
C VAL A 94 -0.11 -4.07 3.00
N ALA A 95 -0.84 -2.97 2.96
CA ALA A 95 -0.41 -1.71 3.53
C ALA A 95 -1.15 -1.40 4.83
N TYR A 96 -0.40 -0.95 5.83
CA TYR A 96 -0.92 -0.52 7.13
C TYR A 96 -0.74 0.97 7.29
N ARG A 97 -1.83 1.65 7.65
CA ARG A 97 -1.83 3.08 7.94
C ARG A 97 -1.15 3.31 9.27
N VAL A 98 -0.19 4.23 9.28
CA VAL A 98 0.54 4.67 10.47
C VAL A 98 0.45 6.17 10.65
N THR A 99 0.48 6.62 11.91
CA THR A 99 0.45 8.05 12.24
C THR A 99 1.82 8.73 12.08
N ASP A 100 2.91 7.97 12.16
CA ASP A 100 4.29 8.41 11.92
C ASP A 100 5.10 7.24 11.35
N VAL A 101 5.46 7.32 10.07
CA VAL A 101 6.18 6.25 9.36
C VAL A 101 7.64 6.14 9.80
N VAL A 102 8.25 7.22 10.29
CA VAL A 102 9.63 7.20 10.79
C VAL A 102 9.67 6.46 12.12
N ALA A 103 8.80 6.83 13.06
CA ALA A 103 8.71 6.16 14.35
C ALA A 103 8.33 4.68 14.20
N ALA A 104 7.40 4.36 13.29
CA ALA A 104 7.02 2.98 13.01
C ALA A 104 8.19 2.17 12.42
N ALA A 105 8.91 2.74 11.44
CA ALA A 105 10.08 2.10 10.85
C ALA A 105 11.18 1.84 11.88
N ASP A 106 11.46 2.82 12.77
CA ASP A 106 12.47 2.67 13.82
C ASP A 106 12.08 1.62 14.87
N ALA A 107 10.80 1.57 15.26
CA ALA A 107 10.30 0.51 16.13
C ALA A 107 10.41 -0.89 15.51
N LEU A 108 10.17 -1.02 14.19
CA LEU A 108 10.36 -2.28 13.46
C LEU A 108 11.84 -2.67 13.33
N ARG A 109 12.73 -1.70 13.08
CA ARG A 109 14.19 -1.94 13.08
C ARG A 109 14.69 -2.38 14.46
N ALA A 110 14.18 -1.79 15.54
CA ALA A 110 14.52 -2.20 16.90
C ALA A 110 14.10 -3.65 17.22
N LYS A 111 13.07 -4.17 16.51
CA LYS A 111 12.67 -5.59 16.55
C LYS A 111 13.50 -6.50 15.64
N GLY A 112 14.50 -5.95 14.94
CA GLY A 112 15.41 -6.69 14.04
C GLY A 112 14.87 -6.92 12.63
N LEU A 113 13.78 -6.23 12.24
CA LEU A 113 13.20 -6.37 10.90
C LEU A 113 13.90 -5.45 9.91
N ARG A 114 14.08 -5.93 8.66
CA ARG A 114 14.63 -5.12 7.57
C ARG A 114 13.55 -4.26 6.94
N LEU A 115 13.88 -2.99 6.74
CA LEU A 115 13.08 -2.04 5.97
C LEU A 115 13.75 -1.85 4.60
N LEU A 116 12.96 -1.70 3.54
CA LEU A 116 13.49 -1.57 2.18
C LEU A 116 14.15 -0.22 1.92
N TYR A 117 13.70 0.83 2.59
CA TYR A 117 14.27 2.18 2.46
C TYR A 117 14.89 2.65 3.77
N ASP A 118 16.02 3.35 3.67
CA ASP A 118 16.67 4.01 4.81
C ASP A 118 15.78 5.12 5.37
N ALA A 119 15.18 5.92 4.48
CA ALA A 119 14.21 6.97 4.79
C ALA A 119 12.89 6.78 4.01
N PRO A 120 11.75 7.27 4.53
CA PRO A 120 10.46 7.15 3.85
C PRO A 120 10.48 7.78 2.46
N ARG A 121 9.75 7.19 1.50
CA ARG A 121 9.59 7.70 0.14
C ARG A 121 8.18 8.22 -0.09
N ARG A 122 7.98 8.96 -1.18
CA ARG A 122 6.66 9.41 -1.62
C ARG A 122 5.87 8.24 -2.23
N GLY A 123 4.65 8.02 -1.76
CA GLY A 123 3.67 7.09 -2.31
C GLY A 123 2.49 7.81 -2.97
N THR A 124 1.39 7.06 -3.16
CA THR A 124 0.12 7.54 -3.70
C THR A 124 -0.38 8.77 -2.94
N SER A 125 -0.95 9.74 -3.65
CA SER A 125 -1.55 10.95 -3.04
C SER A 125 -0.61 11.66 -2.05
N ASP A 126 0.67 11.74 -2.39
CA ASP A 126 1.73 12.38 -1.58
C ASP A 126 1.98 11.75 -0.20
N SER A 127 1.48 10.54 0.06
CA SER A 127 1.77 9.80 1.30
C SER A 127 3.26 9.54 1.46
N ARG A 128 3.67 9.27 2.71
CA ARG A 128 5.04 8.85 3.06
C ARG A 128 5.03 7.36 3.38
N VAL A 129 5.86 6.60 2.69
CA VAL A 129 5.82 5.14 2.73
C VAL A 129 7.17 4.49 3.00
N ASN A 130 7.15 3.33 3.65
CA ASN A 130 8.28 2.40 3.73
C ASN A 130 7.75 0.96 3.75
N PHE A 131 8.63 -0.02 3.56
CA PHE A 131 8.24 -1.42 3.41
C PHE A 131 9.09 -2.31 4.31
N VAL A 132 8.47 -3.29 4.97
CA VAL A 132 9.18 -4.39 5.62
C VAL A 132 9.54 -5.43 4.56
N HIS A 133 10.78 -5.91 4.60
CA HIS A 133 11.26 -6.89 3.65
C HIS A 133 10.47 -8.22 3.80
N PRO A 134 9.93 -8.82 2.71
CA PRO A 134 9.05 -10.00 2.81
C PRO A 134 9.64 -11.20 3.56
N LYS A 135 10.96 -11.42 3.45
CA LYS A 135 11.68 -12.46 4.21
C LYS A 135 11.54 -12.34 5.73
N ASP A 136 11.24 -11.16 6.26
CA ASP A 136 11.04 -10.93 7.70
C ASP A 136 9.55 -10.90 8.08
N ALA A 137 8.65 -10.92 7.10
CA ALA A 137 7.20 -10.84 7.28
C ALA A 137 6.47 -12.07 6.67
N GLY A 138 7.10 -13.25 6.73
CA GLY A 138 6.47 -14.51 6.30
C GLY A 138 6.13 -14.58 4.81
N GLY A 139 6.84 -13.83 3.97
CA GLY A 139 6.62 -13.77 2.52
C GLY A 139 5.70 -12.65 2.05
N VAL A 140 5.07 -11.89 2.97
CA VAL A 140 4.22 -10.74 2.64
C VAL A 140 5.06 -9.48 2.51
N LEU A 141 4.87 -8.71 1.42
CA LEU A 141 5.38 -7.35 1.36
C LEU A 141 4.45 -6.46 2.19
N VAL A 142 4.94 -6.01 3.35
CA VAL A 142 4.19 -5.15 4.27
C VAL A 142 4.60 -3.71 4.03
N GLU A 143 3.64 -2.86 3.70
CA GLU A 143 3.83 -1.42 3.53
C GLU A 143 3.35 -0.66 4.77
N LEU A 144 4.05 0.42 5.11
CA LEU A 144 3.67 1.40 6.12
C LEU A 144 3.32 2.68 5.39
N VAL A 145 2.13 3.23 5.64
CA VAL A 145 1.63 4.42 4.95
C VAL A 145 1.27 5.49 5.97
N GLU A 146 1.98 6.61 5.95
CA GLU A 146 1.59 7.85 6.62
C GLU A 146 0.94 8.78 5.58
N PRO A 147 -0.38 9.03 5.65
CA PRO A 147 -1.05 9.93 4.72
C PRO A 147 -0.48 11.36 4.77
N ALA A 148 -0.47 12.06 3.64
CA ALA A 148 -0.02 13.45 3.59
C ALA A 148 -0.81 14.34 4.58
N SER A 149 -0.12 15.28 5.24
CA SER A 149 -0.74 16.23 6.18
C SER A 149 -1.77 17.11 5.44
N GLY A 150 -3.04 16.75 5.56
CA GLY A 150 -4.15 17.32 4.77
C GLY A 150 -5.17 16.27 4.34
N ALA A 151 -4.77 15.00 4.30
CA ALA A 151 -5.64 13.84 4.16
C ALA A 151 -6.23 13.36 5.51
N SER A 152 -6.04 14.15 6.59
CA SER A 152 -6.39 13.77 7.96
C SER A 152 -7.89 13.54 8.13
N ALA A 153 -8.21 12.28 8.43
CA ALA A 153 -9.10 11.85 9.50
C ALA A 153 -10.26 12.80 9.81
N ALA A 154 -11.39 12.59 9.12
CA ALA A 154 -12.67 12.89 9.75
C ALA A 154 -12.88 11.82 10.84
N HIS A 155 -12.93 12.28 12.09
CA HIS A 155 -13.42 11.50 13.23
C HIS A 155 -14.92 11.23 13.10
#